data_AF-K2FII0-F1
#
_entry.id   AF-K2FII0-F1
#
_cell.length_a   1.000
_cell.length_b   1.000
_cell.length_c   1.000
_cell.angle_alpha   90.00
_cell.angle_beta   90.00
_cell.angle_gamma   90.00
#
_symmetry.space_group_name_H-M   'P 1'
#
loop_
_entity.id
_entity.type
_entity.pdbx_description
1 polymer ?
#
loop_
_entity_poly.entity_id
_entity_poly.type
_entity_poly.pdbx_seq_one_letter_code
_entity_poly.pdbx_strand_id
1 'polypeptide(L)'
;MAEALEDELFSLRERLGSEAFPKPAAEYLNDWASPEKSWLRKFYRQGSDEAQFDLTPATEKAITWLGTLTERSFVGTESRLLTLFDLLKQMSEGSQADPARRMAELQARRDEIDAEMARVEGGDIPLLDETALRDRFQQFIQIARELLGDFREVEHNFRLLDRRVRERIALWEGSKGELLAEIMGERDAIADSDQGRSFRAFWDFLMSSQRQEELSARLEEVLALPAVRELKPDGRT
;
A
#
# COMPACT_ATOMS: atom_id res chain seq x y z
N MET A 1 -13.64 8.59 26.69
CA MET A 1 -12.60 9.34 25.94
C MET A 1 -11.90 10.36 26.82
N ALA A 2 -12.61 11.17 27.62
CA ALA A 2 -11.99 12.09 28.57
C ALA A 2 -11.12 11.39 29.62
N GLU A 3 -11.61 10.29 30.21
CA GLU A 3 -10.84 9.49 31.19
C GLU A 3 -9.55 8.91 30.58
N ALA A 4 -9.65 8.21 29.44
CA ALA A 4 -8.48 7.66 28.76
C ALA A 4 -7.44 8.73 28.36
N LEU A 5 -7.87 9.94 27.99
CA LEU A 5 -6.95 11.04 27.73
C LEU A 5 -6.30 11.55 29.02
N GLU A 6 -7.02 11.60 30.14
CA GLU A 6 -6.45 12.01 31.43
C GLU A 6 -5.38 11.01 31.90
N ASP A 7 -5.61 9.71 31.73
CA ASP A 7 -4.64 8.66 32.06
C ASP A 7 -3.34 8.80 31.22
N GLU A 8 -3.46 9.12 29.93
CA GLU A 8 -2.30 9.38 29.07
C GLU A 8 -1.58 10.69 29.44
N LEU A 9 -2.33 11.76 29.73
CA LEU A 9 -1.74 13.03 30.19
C LEU A 9 -0.99 12.86 31.50
N PHE A 10 -1.51 12.05 32.43
CA PHE A 10 -0.83 11.68 33.66
C PHE A 10 0.51 10.99 33.37
N SER A 11 0.48 9.96 32.50
CA SER A 11 1.67 9.20 32.10
C SER A 11 2.73 10.09 31.41
N LEU A 12 2.30 11.05 30.59
CA LEU A 12 3.18 12.01 29.93
C LEU A 12 3.81 12.99 30.93
N ARG A 13 3.06 13.48 31.92
CA ARG A 13 3.55 14.37 32.98
C ARG A 13 4.59 13.67 33.85
N GLU A 14 4.43 12.38 34.16
CA GLU A 14 5.44 11.62 34.89
C GLU A 14 6.77 11.53 34.11
N ARG A 15 6.71 11.36 32.79
CA ARG A 15 7.90 11.23 31.93
C ARG A 15 8.58 12.56 31.58
N LEU A 16 7.80 13.60 31.34
CA LEU A 16 8.27 14.87 30.75
C LEU A 16 8.31 16.02 31.78
N GLY A 17 7.81 15.79 33.00
CA GLY A 17 7.71 16.78 34.07
C GLY A 17 6.28 17.29 34.27
N SER A 18 5.97 17.72 35.49
CA SER A 18 4.61 18.11 35.92
C SER A 18 4.01 19.30 35.16
N GLU A 19 4.86 20.15 34.58
CA GLU A 19 4.45 21.31 33.77
C GLU A 19 4.12 20.95 32.31
N ALA A 20 4.46 19.73 31.87
CA ALA A 20 4.14 19.28 30.52
C ALA A 20 2.64 19.03 30.38
N PHE A 21 2.02 19.57 29.32
CA PHE A 21 0.59 19.45 29.05
C PHE A 21 -0.29 19.90 30.24
N PRO A 22 -0.29 21.20 30.59
CA PRO A 22 -0.83 21.68 31.86
C PRO A 22 -2.36 21.67 31.97
N LYS A 23 -3.10 21.48 30.86
CA LYS A 23 -4.57 21.51 30.87
C LYS A 23 -5.15 20.13 31.21
N PRO A 24 -6.32 20.06 31.88
CA PRO A 24 -7.04 18.80 32.04
C PRO A 24 -7.57 18.29 30.68
N ALA A 25 -7.82 16.98 30.58
CA ALA A 25 -8.27 16.32 29.36
C ALA A 25 -9.52 16.98 28.76
N ALA A 26 -10.50 17.34 29.60
CA ALA A 26 -11.72 17.99 29.16
C ALA A 26 -11.47 19.34 28.45
N GLU A 27 -10.49 20.12 28.92
CA GLU A 27 -10.12 21.39 28.28
C GLU A 27 -9.44 21.15 26.93
N TYR A 28 -8.53 20.16 26.84
CA TYR A 28 -7.93 19.80 25.56
C TYR A 28 -8.96 19.31 24.54
N LEU A 29 -9.92 18.48 24.95
CA LEU A 29 -10.98 18.00 24.08
C LEU A 29 -11.88 19.13 23.57
N ASN A 30 -12.21 20.09 24.45
CA ASN A 30 -12.97 21.27 24.04
C ASN A 30 -12.16 22.18 23.11
N ASP A 31 -10.87 22.38 23.37
CA ASP A 31 -9.98 23.13 22.49
C ASP A 31 -9.90 22.49 21.10
N TRP A 32 -9.71 21.17 21.01
CA TRP A 32 -9.63 20.44 19.75
C TRP A 32 -10.96 20.41 18.99
N ALA A 33 -12.09 20.49 19.72
CA ALA A 33 -13.42 20.62 19.14
C ALA A 33 -13.83 22.07 18.84
N SER A 34 -13.01 23.07 19.21
CA SER A 34 -13.31 24.47 18.95
C SER A 34 -13.35 24.75 17.44
N PRO A 35 -14.13 25.74 16.97
CA PRO A 35 -14.18 26.08 15.55
C PRO A 35 -12.83 26.43 14.94
N GLU A 36 -11.93 27.03 15.74
CA GLU A 36 -10.58 27.42 15.29
C GLU A 36 -9.70 26.23 14.92
N LYS A 37 -9.82 25.11 15.65
CA LYS A 37 -9.05 23.88 15.39
C LYS A 37 -9.82 22.89 14.53
N SER A 38 -11.09 22.65 14.87
CA SER A 38 -11.99 21.72 14.19
C SER A 38 -11.39 20.32 13.98
N TRP A 39 -10.56 19.85 14.92
CA TRP A 39 -9.96 18.51 14.86
C TRP A 39 -10.94 17.45 15.33
N LEU A 40 -11.79 17.80 16.29
CA LEU A 40 -12.85 16.96 16.82
C LEU A 40 -14.21 17.60 16.57
N ARG A 41 -15.23 16.77 16.49
CA ARG A 41 -16.64 17.18 16.57
C ARG A 41 -17.19 16.80 17.94
N LYS A 42 -17.63 17.79 18.71
CA LYS A 42 -18.35 17.58 19.98
C LYS A 42 -19.84 17.41 19.72
N PHE A 43 -20.47 16.41 20.34
CA PHE A 43 -21.91 16.18 20.28
C PHE A 43 -22.42 15.50 21.55
N TYR A 44 -23.74 15.47 21.73
CA TYR A 44 -24.41 14.83 22.86
C TYR A 44 -25.37 13.78 22.33
N ARG A 45 -25.37 12.58 22.92
CA ARG A 45 -26.37 11.56 22.58
C ARG A 45 -27.71 11.93 23.19
N GLN A 46 -28.80 11.51 22.54
CA GLN A 46 -30.14 11.77 23.03
C GLN A 46 -30.31 11.16 24.44
N GLY A 47 -30.66 12.00 25.42
CA GLY A 47 -30.84 11.59 26.82
C GLY A 47 -29.57 11.48 27.65
N SER A 48 -28.42 11.96 27.16
CA SER A 48 -27.18 12.07 27.94
C SER A 48 -26.63 13.49 27.90
N ASP A 49 -26.29 14.02 29.07
CA ASP A 49 -25.57 15.29 29.24
C ASP A 49 -24.04 15.12 29.12
N GLU A 50 -23.58 13.90 28.80
CA GLU A 50 -22.17 13.61 28.61
C GLU A 50 -21.72 13.98 27.18
N ALA A 51 -20.69 14.81 27.09
CA ALA A 51 -20.11 15.22 25.83
C ALA A 51 -19.30 14.09 25.17
N GLN A 52 -19.63 13.80 23.91
CA GLN A 52 -18.91 12.87 23.07
C GLN A 52 -18.14 13.59 21.97
N PHE A 53 -17.09 12.94 21.48
CA PHE A 53 -16.15 13.52 20.54
C PHE A 53 -15.78 12.49 19.48
N ASP A 54 -15.91 12.88 18.21
CA ASP A 54 -15.44 12.10 17.06
C ASP A 54 -14.37 12.89 16.30
N LEU A 55 -13.50 12.18 15.59
CA LEU A 55 -12.57 12.81 14.64
C LEU A 55 -13.37 13.46 13.51
N THR A 56 -12.91 14.63 13.04
CA THR A 56 -13.41 15.15 11.77
C THR A 56 -12.77 14.40 10.60
N PRO A 57 -13.38 14.36 9.40
CA PRO A 57 -12.82 13.66 8.25
C PRO A 57 -11.41 14.13 7.88
N ALA A 58 -11.11 15.42 8.06
CA ALA A 58 -9.79 15.97 7.81
C ALA A 58 -8.74 15.43 8.81
N THR A 59 -9.10 15.35 10.09
CA THR A 59 -8.23 14.81 11.13
C THR A 59 -8.05 13.31 11.01
N GLU A 60 -9.10 12.56 10.68
CA GLU A 60 -9.02 11.14 10.38
C GLU A 60 -8.06 10.90 9.21
N LYS A 61 -8.21 11.64 8.10
CA LYS A 61 -7.30 11.56 6.96
C LYS A 61 -5.85 11.88 7.33
N ALA A 62 -5.63 12.89 8.17
CA ALA A 62 -4.29 13.25 8.64
C ALA A 62 -3.66 12.16 9.53
N ILE A 63 -4.43 11.57 10.44
CA ILE A 63 -3.97 10.47 11.31
C ILE A 63 -3.68 9.22 10.48
N THR A 64 -4.56 8.86 9.55
CA THR A 64 -4.31 7.75 8.61
C THR A 64 -3.04 8.01 7.82
N TRP A 65 -2.84 9.22 7.30
CA TRP A 65 -1.61 9.60 6.59
C TRP A 65 -0.37 9.51 7.48
N LEU A 66 -0.41 10.02 8.72
CA LEU A 66 0.70 9.87 9.67
C LEU A 66 1.00 8.40 9.98
N GLY A 67 -0.04 7.56 10.08
CA GLY A 67 0.12 6.12 10.23
C GLY A 67 0.87 5.48 9.06
N THR A 68 0.75 6.03 7.84
CA THR A 68 1.54 5.56 6.68
C THR A 68 3.02 5.93 6.75
N LEU A 69 3.42 6.89 7.59
CA LEU A 69 4.82 7.27 7.79
C LEU A 69 5.57 6.35 8.77
N THR A 70 4.86 5.47 9.49
CA THR A 70 5.48 4.50 10.38
C THR A 70 6.04 3.34 9.54
N GLU A 71 7.27 2.91 9.81
CA GLU A 71 7.88 1.75 9.13
C GLU A 71 6.92 0.56 9.16
N ARG A 72 6.58 0.04 7.97
CA ARG A 72 5.73 -1.13 7.86
C ARG A 72 6.61 -2.36 8.05
N SER A 73 6.19 -3.27 8.92
CA SER A 73 6.89 -4.55 9.12
C SER A 73 6.86 -5.47 7.89
N PHE A 74 6.02 -5.15 6.90
CA PHE A 74 5.83 -5.95 5.69
C PHE A 74 5.55 -5.06 4.48
N VAL A 75 6.38 -5.20 3.44
CA VAL A 75 6.24 -4.52 2.15
C VAL A 75 5.84 -5.58 1.11
N GLY A 76 4.56 -5.59 0.75
CA GLY A 76 3.96 -6.58 -0.17
C GLY A 76 4.18 -6.28 -1.65
N THR A 77 5.42 -6.07 -2.09
CA THR A 77 5.76 -5.68 -3.47
C THR A 77 5.24 -6.65 -4.53
N GLU A 78 5.37 -7.95 -4.27
CA GLU A 78 4.94 -9.04 -5.16
C GLU A 78 3.41 -9.04 -5.37
N SER A 79 2.65 -8.97 -4.27
CA SER A 79 1.18 -8.96 -4.33
C SER A 79 0.64 -7.74 -5.07
N ARG A 80 1.28 -6.57 -4.90
CA ARG A 80 0.89 -5.35 -5.60
C ARG A 80 1.20 -5.41 -7.09
N LEU A 81 2.35 -5.96 -7.46
CA LEU A 81 2.72 -6.13 -8.86
C LEU A 81 1.79 -7.12 -9.57
N LEU A 82 1.48 -8.25 -8.95
CA LEU A 82 0.52 -9.21 -9.49
C LEU A 82 -0.86 -8.56 -9.68
N THR A 83 -1.31 -7.75 -8.71
CA THR A 83 -2.56 -7.00 -8.83
C THR A 83 -2.52 -6.00 -9.98
N LEU A 84 -1.42 -5.27 -10.18
CA LEU A 84 -1.25 -4.38 -11.33
C LEU A 84 -1.28 -5.13 -12.65
N PHE A 85 -0.66 -6.32 -12.72
CA PHE A 85 -0.69 -7.17 -13.91
C PHE A 85 -2.08 -7.72 -14.20
N ASP A 86 -2.81 -8.17 -13.18
CA ASP A 86 -4.18 -8.64 -13.35
C ASP A 86 -5.11 -7.50 -13.74
N LEU A 87 -4.95 -6.30 -13.18
CA LEU A 87 -5.69 -5.11 -13.60
C LEU A 87 -5.37 -4.74 -15.05
N LEU A 88 -4.09 -4.72 -15.44
CA LEU A 88 -3.70 -4.49 -16.84
C LEU A 88 -4.22 -5.57 -17.76
N LYS A 89 -4.18 -6.84 -17.34
CA LYS A 89 -4.73 -7.97 -18.09
C LYS A 89 -6.22 -7.78 -18.30
N GLN A 90 -6.98 -7.52 -17.25
CA GLN A 90 -8.41 -7.24 -17.30
C GLN A 90 -8.74 -6.04 -18.20
N MET A 91 -7.84 -5.07 -18.31
CA MET A 91 -7.96 -3.93 -19.22
C MET A 91 -7.51 -4.24 -20.66
N SER A 92 -6.62 -5.21 -20.84
CA SER A 92 -5.95 -5.54 -22.10
C SER A 92 -6.35 -6.91 -22.66
N GLU A 93 -7.43 -7.51 -22.18
CA GLU A 93 -7.66 -8.93 -22.42
C GLU A 93 -7.84 -9.25 -23.91
N GLY A 94 -6.75 -9.74 -24.52
CA GLY A 94 -6.67 -10.07 -25.93
C GLY A 94 -5.31 -10.57 -26.44
N SER A 95 -4.43 -11.20 -25.66
CA SER A 95 -3.34 -12.07 -26.20
C SER A 95 -2.54 -12.81 -25.11
N GLN A 96 -2.46 -14.15 -25.15
CA GLN A 96 -1.52 -14.97 -24.34
C GLN A 96 -1.11 -16.24 -25.12
N ALA A 97 0.18 -16.60 -25.08
CA ALA A 97 0.87 -17.51 -26.00
C ALA A 97 1.31 -18.89 -25.41
N ASP A 98 0.59 -19.45 -24.43
CA ASP A 98 0.80 -20.82 -23.93
C ASP A 98 -0.45 -21.68 -24.23
N PRO A 99 -0.42 -22.69 -25.13
CA PRO A 99 -1.63 -23.38 -25.59
C PRO A 99 -2.48 -24.05 -24.49
N ALA A 100 -1.85 -24.60 -23.45
CA ALA A 100 -2.57 -25.35 -22.42
C ALA A 100 -3.19 -24.43 -21.36
N ARG A 101 -2.43 -23.42 -20.92
CA ARG A 101 -2.96 -22.36 -20.04
C ARG A 101 -3.93 -21.47 -20.78
N ARG A 102 -3.68 -21.17 -22.05
CA ARG A 102 -4.62 -20.48 -22.93
C ARG A 102 -5.90 -21.28 -23.07
N MET A 103 -5.83 -22.61 -23.18
CA MET A 103 -7.04 -23.43 -23.21
C MET A 103 -7.80 -23.37 -21.88
N ALA A 104 -7.12 -23.46 -20.73
CA ALA A 104 -7.76 -23.37 -19.42
C ALA A 104 -8.36 -21.97 -19.15
N GLU A 105 -7.65 -20.91 -19.55
CA GLU A 105 -8.16 -19.54 -19.51
C GLU A 105 -9.34 -19.36 -20.46
N LEU A 106 -9.26 -19.85 -21.71
CA LEU A 106 -10.35 -19.83 -22.67
C LEU A 106 -11.55 -20.64 -22.16
N GLN A 107 -11.30 -21.70 -21.39
CA GLN A 107 -12.34 -22.55 -20.81
C GLN A 107 -13.06 -21.84 -19.66
N ALA A 108 -12.31 -21.27 -18.71
CA ALA A 108 -12.87 -20.46 -17.62
C ALA A 108 -13.62 -19.23 -18.16
N ARG A 109 -13.06 -18.62 -19.22
CA ARG A 109 -13.65 -17.47 -19.87
C ARG A 109 -14.85 -17.82 -20.73
N ARG A 110 -14.89 -19.01 -21.33
CA ARG A 110 -16.11 -19.55 -21.94
C ARG A 110 -17.18 -19.70 -20.88
N ASP A 111 -16.86 -20.25 -19.72
CA ASP A 111 -17.86 -20.45 -18.67
C ASP A 111 -18.34 -19.11 -18.07
N GLU A 112 -17.47 -18.10 -17.96
CA GLU A 112 -17.84 -16.71 -17.62
C GLU A 112 -18.70 -16.05 -18.71
N ILE A 113 -18.32 -16.19 -19.98
CA ILE A 113 -19.07 -15.67 -21.13
C ILE A 113 -20.42 -16.38 -21.28
N ASP A 114 -20.51 -17.68 -21.02
CA ASP A 114 -21.76 -18.44 -21.04
C ASP A 114 -22.68 -17.94 -19.92
N ALA A 115 -22.13 -17.67 -18.72
CA ALA A 115 -22.86 -17.04 -17.63
C ALA A 115 -23.26 -15.59 -17.96
N GLU A 116 -22.41 -14.83 -18.64
CA GLU A 116 -22.70 -13.48 -19.10
C GLU A 116 -23.74 -13.46 -20.22
N MET A 117 -23.66 -14.37 -21.19
CA MET A 117 -24.66 -14.58 -22.24
C MET A 117 -26.01 -14.94 -21.64
N ALA A 118 -26.05 -15.81 -20.62
CA ALA A 118 -27.30 -16.10 -19.91
C ALA A 118 -27.88 -14.85 -19.19
N ARG A 119 -27.02 -13.96 -18.67
CA ARG A 119 -27.43 -12.66 -18.11
C ARG A 119 -27.93 -11.71 -19.20
N VAL A 120 -27.25 -11.63 -20.33
CA VAL A 120 -27.59 -10.79 -21.50
C VAL A 120 -28.88 -11.26 -22.18
N GLU A 121 -29.07 -12.58 -22.34
CA GLU A 121 -30.34 -13.18 -22.79
C GLU A 121 -31.47 -12.91 -21.80
N GLY A 122 -31.14 -12.80 -20.50
CA GLY A 122 -32.02 -12.30 -19.44
C GLY A 122 -32.24 -10.78 -19.43
N GLY A 123 -31.55 -10.02 -20.30
CA GLY A 123 -31.68 -8.57 -20.45
C GLY A 123 -30.66 -7.71 -19.68
N ASP A 124 -29.62 -8.30 -19.09
CA ASP A 124 -28.58 -7.61 -18.31
C ASP A 124 -27.23 -7.62 -19.04
N ILE A 125 -26.80 -6.46 -19.55
CA ILE A 125 -25.53 -6.29 -20.30
C ILE A 125 -24.53 -5.52 -19.42
N PRO A 126 -23.52 -6.18 -18.81
CA PRO A 126 -22.51 -5.50 -18.02
C PRO A 126 -21.38 -4.98 -18.93
N LEU A 127 -21.63 -3.88 -19.63
CA LEU A 127 -20.54 -3.13 -20.25
C LEU A 127 -19.72 -2.45 -19.16
N LEU A 128 -18.39 -2.56 -19.25
CA LEU A 128 -17.49 -1.58 -18.62
C LEU A 128 -17.78 -0.23 -19.27
N ASP A 129 -18.65 0.56 -18.65
CA ASP A 129 -18.90 1.92 -19.08
C ASP A 129 -17.64 2.78 -18.86
N GLU A 130 -17.62 3.97 -19.45
CA GLU A 130 -16.47 4.87 -19.31
C GLU A 130 -16.16 5.20 -17.85
N THR A 131 -17.15 5.16 -16.97
CA THR A 131 -16.98 5.42 -15.54
C THR A 131 -16.18 4.29 -14.89
N ALA A 132 -16.53 3.04 -15.16
CA ALA A 132 -15.85 1.87 -14.65
C ALA A 132 -14.41 1.76 -15.19
N LEU A 133 -14.16 2.15 -16.45
CA LEU A 133 -12.81 2.20 -16.99
C LEU A 133 -11.95 3.29 -16.32
N ARG A 134 -12.52 4.49 -16.09
CA ARG A 134 -11.83 5.57 -15.38
C ARG A 134 -11.51 5.19 -13.93
N ASP A 135 -12.45 4.54 -13.23
CA ASP A 135 -12.27 4.07 -11.85
C ASP A 135 -11.13 3.04 -11.75
N ARG A 136 -11.15 2.02 -12.64
CA ARG A 136 -10.07 1.02 -12.71
C ARG A 136 -8.72 1.63 -13.05
N PHE A 137 -8.67 2.61 -13.96
CA PHE A 137 -7.42 3.32 -14.28
C PHE A 137 -6.90 4.14 -13.08
N GLN A 138 -7.78 4.80 -12.34
CA GLN A 138 -7.39 5.53 -11.12
C GLN A 138 -6.87 4.58 -10.04
N GLN A 139 -7.51 3.42 -9.86
CA GLN A 139 -7.04 2.37 -8.96
C GLN A 139 -5.65 1.85 -9.38
N PHE A 140 -5.43 1.63 -10.68
CA PHE A 140 -4.13 1.24 -11.22
C PHE A 140 -3.04 2.27 -10.89
N ILE A 141 -3.30 3.57 -11.12
CA ILE A 141 -2.34 4.64 -10.81
C ILE A 141 -2.02 4.71 -9.31
N GLN A 142 -3.01 4.51 -8.44
CA GLN A 142 -2.80 4.50 -7.00
C GLN A 142 -1.87 3.36 -6.59
N ILE A 143 -2.12 2.14 -7.07
CA ILE A 143 -1.30 0.97 -6.75
C ILE A 143 0.11 1.11 -7.34
N ALA A 144 0.25 1.68 -8.55
CA ALA A 144 1.55 1.92 -9.18
C ALA A 144 2.41 2.90 -8.37
N ARG A 145 1.82 3.98 -7.84
CA ARG A 145 2.52 4.93 -6.97
C ARG A 145 2.95 4.30 -5.64
N GLU A 146 2.11 3.45 -5.07
CA GLU A 146 2.44 2.70 -3.85
C GLU A 146 3.61 1.74 -4.11
N LEU A 147 3.61 1.04 -5.24
CA LEU A 147 4.73 0.17 -5.63
C LEU A 147 6.05 0.95 -5.77
N LEU A 148 6.02 2.18 -6.31
CA LEU A 148 7.22 3.04 -6.38
C LEU A 148 7.73 3.43 -4.98
N GLY A 149 6.80 3.70 -4.05
CA GLY A 149 7.12 3.93 -2.64
C GLY A 149 7.80 2.72 -2.01
N ASP A 150 7.23 1.54 -2.23
CA ASP A 150 7.75 0.27 -1.75
C ASP A 150 9.20 0.02 -2.26
N PHE A 151 9.54 0.40 -3.51
CA PHE A 151 10.94 0.30 -3.99
C PHE A 151 11.90 1.21 -3.25
N ARG A 152 11.49 2.45 -3.00
CA ARG A 152 12.32 3.40 -2.26
C ARG A 152 12.56 2.93 -0.83
N GLU A 153 11.56 2.30 -0.22
CA GLU A 153 11.66 1.70 1.11
C GLU A 153 12.63 0.50 1.10
N VAL A 154 12.53 -0.40 0.12
CA VAL A 154 13.48 -1.52 -0.04
C VAL A 154 14.91 -1.03 -0.26
N GLU A 155 15.09 -0.02 -1.12
CA GLU A 155 16.40 0.60 -1.38
C GLU A 155 16.99 1.20 -0.10
N HIS A 156 16.16 1.90 0.69
CA HIS A 156 16.56 2.46 1.97
C HIS A 156 16.98 1.37 2.97
N ASN A 157 16.17 0.32 3.10
CA ASN A 157 16.46 -0.82 3.98
C ASN A 157 17.78 -1.50 3.60
N PHE A 158 18.08 -1.62 2.31
CA PHE A 158 19.36 -2.15 1.85
C PHE A 158 20.54 -1.24 2.21
N ARG A 159 20.39 0.08 2.05
CA ARG A 159 21.42 1.05 2.49
C ARG A 159 21.70 0.97 3.99
N LEU A 160 20.67 0.78 4.81
CA LEU A 160 20.82 0.59 6.25
C LEU A 160 21.51 -0.74 6.59
N LEU A 161 21.20 -1.81 5.85
CA LEU A 161 21.86 -3.10 6.01
C LEU A 161 23.35 -3.02 5.63
N ASP A 162 23.68 -2.43 4.47
CA ASP A 162 25.09 -2.23 4.04
C ASP A 162 25.87 -1.42 5.06
N ARG A 163 25.27 -0.34 5.59
CA ARG A 163 25.89 0.46 6.65
C ARG A 163 26.16 -0.35 7.92
N ARG A 164 25.18 -1.13 8.40
CA ARG A 164 25.34 -2.00 9.57
C ARG A 164 26.45 -3.03 9.35
N VAL A 165 26.51 -3.64 8.17
CA VAL A 165 27.58 -4.60 7.82
C VAL A 165 28.95 -3.90 7.87
N ARG A 166 29.09 -2.69 7.29
CA ARG A 166 30.35 -1.93 7.34
C ARG A 166 30.76 -1.54 8.75
N GLU A 167 29.82 -1.06 9.57
CA GLU A 167 30.06 -0.73 10.98
C GLU A 167 30.54 -1.97 11.75
N ARG A 168 29.93 -3.13 11.49
CA ARG A 168 30.31 -4.39 12.14
C ARG A 168 31.66 -4.91 11.68
N ILE A 169 32.02 -4.74 10.41
CA ILE A 169 33.38 -5.03 9.90
C ILE A 169 34.41 -4.11 10.57
N ALA A 170 34.09 -2.83 10.75
CA ALA A 170 35.01 -1.86 11.35
C ALA A 170 35.26 -2.08 12.85
N LEU A 171 34.26 -2.58 13.58
CA LEU A 171 34.31 -2.87 15.01
C LEU A 171 34.73 -4.32 15.33
N TRP A 172 35.11 -5.11 14.33
CA TRP A 172 35.38 -6.53 14.50
C TRP A 172 36.79 -6.80 15.08
N GLU A 173 36.84 -7.51 16.21
CA GLU A 173 38.08 -7.89 16.88
C GLU A 173 38.41 -9.39 16.77
N GLY A 174 37.54 -10.21 16.16
CA GLY A 174 37.71 -11.67 16.02
C GLY A 174 38.40 -12.12 14.72
N SER A 175 38.30 -13.41 14.38
CA SER A 175 38.88 -13.91 13.12
C SER A 175 38.04 -13.55 11.89
N LYS A 176 38.69 -13.42 10.73
CA LYS A 176 38.00 -13.12 9.47
C LYS A 176 36.97 -14.19 9.07
N GLY A 177 37.19 -15.45 9.49
CA GLY A 177 36.28 -16.57 9.21
C GLY A 177 34.98 -16.53 10.03
N GLU A 178 35.07 -16.12 11.30
CA GLU A 178 33.91 -15.94 12.18
C GLU A 178 33.05 -14.74 11.74
N LEU A 179 33.68 -13.63 11.34
CA LEU A 179 32.98 -12.48 10.76
C LEU A 179 32.22 -12.87 9.49
N LEU A 180 32.84 -13.70 8.63
CA LEU A 180 32.21 -14.16 7.40
C LEU A 180 31.02 -15.08 7.70
N ALA A 181 31.13 -15.97 8.68
CA ALA A 181 30.06 -16.86 9.09
C ALA A 181 28.88 -16.09 9.69
N GLU A 182 29.13 -15.05 10.49
CA GLU A 182 28.08 -14.22 11.10
C GLU A 182 27.36 -13.33 10.07
N ILE A 183 28.11 -12.70 9.16
CA ILE A 183 27.54 -11.90 8.06
C ILE A 183 26.76 -12.79 7.07
N MET A 184 27.28 -13.97 6.73
CA MET A 184 26.60 -14.90 5.82
C MET A 184 25.37 -15.55 6.47
N GLY A 185 25.43 -15.87 7.77
CA GLY A 185 24.28 -16.41 8.52
C GLY A 185 23.11 -15.42 8.59
N GLU A 186 23.37 -14.12 8.76
CA GLU A 186 22.32 -13.10 8.68
C GLU A 186 21.82 -12.86 7.25
N ARG A 187 22.70 -12.96 6.26
CA ARG A 187 22.31 -12.87 4.84
C ARG A 187 21.37 -14.00 4.44
N ASP A 188 21.64 -15.22 4.90
CA ASP A 188 20.79 -16.39 4.64
C ASP A 188 19.46 -16.26 5.39
N ALA A 189 19.45 -15.75 6.62
CA ALA A 189 18.22 -15.46 7.37
C ALA A 189 17.34 -14.36 6.71
N ILE A 190 17.95 -13.33 6.11
CA ILE A 190 17.21 -12.29 5.36
C ILE A 190 16.72 -12.85 4.02
N ALA A 191 17.53 -13.67 3.33
CA ALA A 191 17.16 -14.34 2.08
C ALA A 191 16.00 -15.34 2.24
N ASP A 192 15.96 -16.06 3.37
CA ASP A 192 14.91 -17.02 3.72
C ASP A 192 13.74 -16.40 4.51
N SER A 193 13.81 -15.11 4.81
CA SER A 193 12.65 -14.36 5.31
C SER A 193 11.58 -14.27 4.21
N ASP A 194 10.32 -14.15 4.62
CA ASP A 194 9.21 -13.95 3.67
C ASP A 194 9.43 -12.72 2.78
N GLN A 195 10.11 -11.70 3.31
CA GLN A 195 10.49 -10.47 2.61
C GLN A 195 11.58 -10.72 1.53
N GLY A 196 12.60 -11.51 1.86
CA GLY A 196 13.69 -11.85 0.93
C GLY A 196 13.20 -12.74 -0.21
N ARG A 197 12.28 -13.67 0.07
CA ARG A 197 11.64 -14.51 -0.93
C ARG A 197 10.76 -13.71 -1.89
N SER A 198 9.87 -12.86 -1.37
CA SER A 198 9.02 -11.99 -2.21
C SER A 198 9.84 -10.98 -3.01
N PHE A 199 10.94 -10.43 -2.47
CA PHE A 199 11.84 -9.57 -3.23
C PHE A 199 12.56 -10.30 -4.37
N ARG A 200 12.99 -11.54 -4.16
CA ARG A 200 13.68 -12.33 -5.20
C ARG A 200 12.72 -12.71 -6.31
N ALA A 201 11.52 -13.19 -5.98
CA ALA A 201 10.46 -13.44 -6.95
C ALA A 201 10.12 -12.18 -7.76
N PHE A 202 10.08 -11.03 -7.09
CA PHE A 202 9.93 -9.72 -7.71
C PHE A 202 11.10 -9.33 -8.63
N TRP A 203 12.35 -9.54 -8.22
CA TRP A 203 13.53 -9.23 -9.03
C TRP A 203 13.61 -10.12 -10.27
N ASP A 204 13.36 -11.41 -10.11
CA ASP A 204 13.31 -12.37 -11.22
C ASP A 204 12.20 -12.00 -12.22
N PHE A 205 11.09 -11.47 -11.71
CA PHE A 205 10.01 -10.93 -12.51
C PHE A 205 10.45 -9.70 -13.32
N LEU A 206 11.08 -8.72 -12.67
CA LEU A 206 11.62 -7.53 -13.35
C LEU A 206 12.66 -7.91 -14.40
N MET A 207 13.55 -8.87 -14.13
CA MET A 207 14.63 -9.23 -15.04
C MET A 207 14.17 -10.06 -16.24
N SER A 208 12.89 -10.46 -16.29
CA SER A 208 12.29 -11.14 -17.43
C SER A 208 11.97 -10.15 -18.54
N SER A 209 12.82 -10.10 -19.57
CA SER A 209 12.62 -9.26 -20.76
C SER A 209 11.25 -9.50 -21.42
N GLN A 210 10.81 -10.76 -21.49
CA GLN A 210 9.50 -11.14 -22.01
C GLN A 210 8.34 -10.48 -21.24
N ARG A 211 8.42 -10.42 -19.91
CA ARG A 211 7.37 -9.81 -19.07
C ARG A 211 7.41 -8.28 -19.12
N GLN A 212 8.60 -7.69 -19.25
CA GLN A 212 8.74 -6.24 -19.46
C GLN A 212 8.13 -5.80 -20.79
N GLU A 213 8.34 -6.57 -21.86
CA GLU A 213 7.75 -6.31 -23.18
C GLU A 213 6.22 -6.43 -23.14
N GLU A 214 5.70 -7.48 -22.51
CA GLU A 214 4.25 -7.67 -22.33
C GLU A 214 3.62 -6.51 -21.54
N LEU A 215 4.27 -6.07 -20.45
CA LEU A 215 3.81 -4.93 -19.65
C LEU A 215 3.76 -3.64 -20.46
N SER A 216 4.83 -3.37 -21.22
CA SER A 216 4.95 -2.15 -22.02
C SER A 216 3.88 -2.09 -23.11
N ALA A 217 3.64 -3.20 -23.82
CA ALA A 217 2.62 -3.29 -24.85
C ALA A 217 1.20 -3.05 -24.30
N ARG A 218 0.88 -3.63 -23.14
CA ARG A 218 -0.44 -3.44 -22.49
C ARG A 218 -0.63 -2.03 -21.99
N LEU A 219 0.43 -1.41 -21.45
CA LEU A 219 0.38 -0.03 -21.01
C LEU A 219 0.10 0.92 -22.19
N GLU A 220 0.76 0.70 -23.33
CA GLU A 220 0.52 1.47 -24.55
C GLU A 220 -0.91 1.35 -25.05
N GLU A 221 -1.48 0.14 -25.03
CA GLU A 221 -2.87 -0.12 -25.42
C GLU A 221 -3.85 0.64 -24.51
N VAL A 222 -3.68 0.53 -23.19
CA VAL A 222 -4.54 1.20 -22.20
C VAL A 222 -4.44 2.73 -22.28
N LEU A 223 -3.23 3.27 -22.46
CA LEU A 223 -3.02 4.71 -22.62
C LEU A 223 -3.59 5.26 -23.94
N ALA A 224 -3.83 4.39 -24.93
CA ALA A 224 -4.47 4.77 -26.17
C ALA A 224 -6.00 4.89 -26.07
N LEU A 225 -6.63 4.35 -25.01
CA LEU A 225 -8.08 4.35 -24.84
C LEU A 225 -8.63 5.78 -24.65
N PRO A 226 -9.71 6.19 -25.35
CA PRO A 226 -10.26 7.55 -25.28
C PRO A 226 -10.60 8.01 -23.85
N ALA A 227 -11.30 7.18 -23.08
CA ALA A 227 -11.68 7.48 -21.71
C ALA A 227 -10.48 7.60 -20.74
N VAL A 228 -9.34 6.97 -21.07
CA VAL A 228 -8.08 7.12 -20.32
C VAL A 228 -7.34 8.39 -20.75
N ARG A 229 -7.31 8.71 -22.05
CA ARG A 229 -6.70 9.95 -22.56
C ARG A 229 -7.33 11.22 -21.99
N GLU A 230 -8.63 11.20 -21.75
CA GLU A 230 -9.35 12.32 -21.11
C GLU A 230 -8.86 12.61 -19.69
N LEU A 231 -8.36 11.59 -18.98
CA LEU A 231 -7.77 11.75 -17.64
C LEU A 231 -6.41 12.44 -17.66
N LYS A 232 -5.82 12.68 -18.85
CA LYS A 232 -4.49 13.26 -19.05
C LYS A 232 -3.42 12.61 -18.16
N PRO A 233 -3.26 11.28 -18.23
CA PRO A 233 -2.25 10.60 -17.42
C PRO A 233 -0.85 11.12 -17.76
N ASP A 234 -0.05 11.33 -16.73
CA ASP A 234 1.34 11.79 -16.89
C ASP A 234 2.16 10.63 -17.48
N GLY A 235 2.66 10.78 -18.71
CA GLY A 235 3.37 9.71 -19.41
C GLY A 235 4.78 9.43 -18.88
N ARG A 236 5.20 10.07 -17.77
CA ARG A 236 6.58 10.06 -17.26
C ARG A 236 6.66 10.10 -15.72
N THR A 237 6.03 9.14 -15.06
CA THR A 237 6.41 8.73 -13.69
C THR A 237 6.33 7.23 -13.57
#